data_AF-A0A4R0ZT56-F1
#
_entry.id   AF-A0A4R0ZT56-F1
#
_cell.length_a   1.000
_cell.length_b   1.000
_cell.length_c   1.000
_cell.angle_alpha   90.00
_cell.angle_beta   90.00
_cell.angle_gamma   90.00
#
_symmetry.space_group_name_H-M   'P 1'
#
loop_
_entity.id
_entity.type
_entity.pdbx_description
1 polymer ?
#
loop_
_entity_poly.entity_id
_entity_poly.type
_entity_poly.pdbx_seq_one_letter_code
_entity_poly.pdbx_strand_id
1 'polypeptide(L)'
;MGMVGAYMRVSSEELTELLQEPDRFEELLEDEERQTDIDKAWHGLYFLLTGETDLDEIDRHSLGKAVFGGDVIDGETGIAYLTPGEVEDLSTRLQYIELEALEARYDVTTMNEQELYPFEREWGLEEKQYLLDQFDELKRVFAQASREREALVTWIG
;
A
#
# COMPACT_ATOMS: atom_id res chain seq x y z
N MET A 1 8.20 -17.49 5.16
CA MET A 1 7.81 -16.15 5.63
C MET A 1 8.45 -15.17 4.69
N GLY A 2 7.69 -14.18 4.22
CA GLY A 2 8.15 -13.15 3.30
C GLY A 2 7.44 -11.84 3.66
N MET A 3 7.86 -10.74 3.05
CA MET A 3 7.31 -9.41 3.31
C MET A 3 5.85 -9.28 2.88
N VAL A 4 5.02 -8.70 3.74
CA VAL A 4 3.64 -8.30 3.46
C VAL A 4 3.52 -6.79 3.46
N GLY A 5 2.56 -6.25 2.72
CA GLY A 5 2.23 -4.83 2.75
C GLY A 5 1.04 -4.59 3.64
N ALA A 6 1.15 -3.67 4.59
CA ALA A 6 0.07 -3.41 5.53
C ALA A 6 -0.06 -1.92 5.88
N TYR A 7 -1.25 -1.58 6.37
CA TYR A 7 -1.70 -0.23 6.66
C TYR A 7 -2.30 -0.17 8.06
N MET A 8 -2.02 0.93 8.75
CA MET A 8 -2.59 1.25 10.05
C MET A 8 -3.29 2.60 9.96
N ARG A 9 -4.58 2.62 10.28
CA ARG A 9 -5.35 3.87 10.38
C ARG A 9 -5.04 4.56 11.70
N VAL A 10 -4.65 5.83 11.62
CA VAL A 10 -4.31 6.64 12.79
C VAL A 10 -4.94 8.03 12.69
N SER A 11 -5.31 8.60 13.82
CA SER A 11 -5.73 10.00 13.91
C SER A 11 -4.59 10.96 13.57
N SER A 12 -4.93 12.23 13.32
CA SER A 12 -3.91 13.27 13.07
C SER A 12 -3.02 13.50 14.29
N GLU A 13 -3.60 13.36 15.49
CA GLU A 13 -2.92 13.44 16.77
C GLU A 13 -1.93 12.27 16.94
N GLU A 14 -2.38 11.02 16.74
CA GLU A 14 -1.50 9.85 16.78
C GLU A 14 -0.37 9.95 15.76
N LEU A 15 -0.63 10.40 14.52
CA LEU A 15 0.43 10.61 13.54
C LEU A 15 1.45 11.65 14.03
N THR A 16 0.99 12.75 14.62
CA THR A 16 1.89 13.79 15.15
C THR A 16 2.77 13.24 16.29
N GLU A 17 2.21 12.39 17.15
CA GLU A 17 2.94 11.71 18.21
C GLU A 17 3.97 10.71 17.64
N LEU A 18 3.59 9.90 16.65
CA LEU A 18 4.49 8.95 15.98
C LEU A 18 5.68 9.64 15.30
N LEU A 19 5.48 10.82 14.70
CA LEU A 19 6.56 11.59 14.08
C LEU A 19 7.58 12.13 15.10
N GLN A 20 7.21 12.21 16.38
CA GLN A 20 8.12 12.60 17.47
C GLN A 20 8.74 11.38 18.14
N GLU A 21 7.98 10.29 18.27
CA GLU A 21 8.36 9.05 18.94
C GLU A 21 7.98 7.83 18.08
N PRO A 22 8.78 7.48 17.05
CA PRO A 22 8.47 6.38 16.12
C PRO A 22 8.29 5.02 16.80
N ASP A 23 9.01 4.77 17.91
CA ASP A 23 8.94 3.51 18.67
C ASP A 23 7.51 3.21 19.19
N ARG A 24 6.63 4.22 19.30
CA ARG A 24 5.23 4.02 19.70
C ARG A 24 4.38 3.32 18.65
N PHE A 25 4.90 3.12 17.44
CA PHE A 25 4.21 2.37 16.41
C PHE A 25 3.90 0.93 16.87
N GLU A 26 4.79 0.30 17.64
CA GLU A 26 4.57 -1.05 18.17
C GLU A 26 3.31 -1.13 19.06
N GLU A 27 3.02 -0.09 19.85
CA GLU A 27 1.83 -0.02 20.69
C GLU A 27 0.55 0.11 19.85
N LEU A 28 0.60 0.83 18.73
CA LEU A 28 -0.54 0.98 17.83
C LEU A 28 -0.89 -0.32 17.10
N LEU A 29 0.10 -1.17 16.84
CA LEU A 29 -0.09 -2.48 16.24
C LEU A 29 -0.86 -3.46 17.14
N GLU A 30 -1.10 -3.15 18.42
CA GLU A 30 -1.99 -3.95 19.26
C GLU A 30 -3.47 -3.84 18.86
N ASP A 31 -3.85 -2.80 18.10
CA ASP A 31 -5.21 -2.59 17.61
C ASP A 31 -5.39 -3.15 16.20
N GLU A 32 -5.75 -4.44 16.15
CA GLU A 32 -5.96 -5.18 14.89
C GLU A 32 -7.16 -4.65 14.08
N GLU A 33 -8.14 -3.99 14.70
CA GLU A 33 -9.34 -3.49 14.00
C GLU A 33 -9.05 -2.28 13.09
N ARG A 34 -7.91 -1.60 13.33
CA ARG A 34 -7.43 -0.49 12.52
C ARG A 34 -6.40 -0.90 11.48
N GLN A 35 -6.02 -2.18 11.45
CA GLN A 35 -5.05 -2.71 10.52
C GLN A 35 -5.72 -3.26 9.26
N THR A 36 -4.99 -3.19 8.16
CA THR A 36 -5.36 -3.83 6.90
C THR A 36 -4.10 -4.38 6.26
N ASP A 37 -4.12 -5.66 5.92
CA ASP A 37 -3.00 -6.37 5.30
C ASP A 37 -3.41 -6.75 3.86
N ILE A 38 -2.59 -6.36 2.88
CA ILE A 38 -2.75 -6.74 1.47
C ILE A 38 -1.86 -7.93 1.08
N ASP A 39 -1.32 -8.60 2.09
CA ASP A 39 -0.40 -9.73 2.04
C ASP A 39 0.75 -9.42 1.07
N LYS A 40 1.03 -10.31 0.12
CA LYS A 40 2.17 -10.18 -0.81
C LYS A 40 1.83 -9.42 -2.08
N ALA A 41 0.67 -8.77 -2.15
CA ALA A 41 0.23 -8.07 -3.34
C ALA A 41 0.92 -6.73 -3.58
N TRP A 42 1.67 -6.19 -2.61
CA TRP A 42 2.22 -4.84 -2.67
C TRP A 42 3.02 -4.54 -3.95
N HIS A 43 3.94 -5.42 -4.38
CA HIS A 43 4.74 -5.15 -5.57
C HIS A 43 3.91 -5.26 -6.86
N GLY A 44 3.02 -6.25 -6.94
CA GLY A 44 2.10 -6.39 -8.07
C GLY A 44 1.15 -5.19 -8.19
N LEU A 45 0.57 -4.73 -7.07
CA LEU A 45 -0.28 -3.55 -7.04
C LEU A 45 0.48 -2.28 -7.41
N TYR A 46 1.73 -2.13 -6.96
CA TYR A 46 2.59 -1.03 -7.40
C TYR A 46 2.69 -1.00 -8.93
N PHE A 47 3.08 -2.13 -9.53
CA PHE A 47 3.17 -2.24 -10.99
C PHE A 47 1.85 -1.92 -11.71
N LEU A 48 0.71 -2.44 -11.24
CA LEU A 48 -0.58 -2.17 -11.88
C LEU A 48 -1.00 -0.69 -11.76
N LEU A 49 -0.56 0.00 -10.71
CA LEU A 49 -0.91 1.39 -10.45
C LEU A 49 0.01 2.39 -11.17
N THR A 50 1.29 2.07 -11.33
CA THR A 50 2.31 3.00 -11.84
C THR A 50 2.89 2.57 -13.18
N GLY A 51 2.91 1.26 -13.47
CA GLY A 51 3.68 0.66 -14.56
C GLY A 51 5.16 0.42 -14.21
N GLU A 52 5.57 0.77 -13.00
CA GLU A 52 6.97 0.65 -12.54
C GLU A 52 7.21 -0.71 -11.88
N THR A 53 8.41 -1.25 -12.11
CA THR A 53 8.87 -2.53 -11.55
C THR A 53 10.07 -2.38 -10.62
N ASP A 54 10.70 -1.20 -10.62
CA ASP A 54 11.91 -0.94 -9.86
C ASP A 54 11.57 -0.52 -8.41
N LEU A 55 12.32 -1.08 -7.47
CA LEU A 55 12.23 -0.78 -6.04
C LEU A 55 13.39 0.08 -5.54
N ASP A 56 14.41 0.32 -6.37
CA ASP A 56 15.52 1.24 -6.04
C ASP A 56 15.05 2.70 -6.11
N GLU A 57 14.11 3.01 -7.01
CA GLU A 57 13.51 4.33 -7.18
C GLU A 57 11.97 4.29 -7.07
N ILE A 58 11.48 4.07 -5.84
CA ILE A 58 10.04 3.99 -5.56
C ILE A 58 9.33 5.31 -5.89
N ASP A 59 8.29 5.25 -6.73
CA ASP A 59 7.40 6.37 -7.02
C ASP A 59 6.48 6.67 -5.83
N ARG A 60 6.93 7.58 -4.97
CA ARG A 60 6.18 8.15 -3.85
C ARG A 60 5.44 9.44 -4.19
N HIS A 61 5.32 9.77 -5.48
CA HIS A 61 4.72 11.01 -5.97
C HIS A 61 3.42 10.80 -6.76
N SER A 62 3.16 9.59 -7.27
CA SER A 62 1.92 9.23 -7.95
C SER A 62 1.05 8.25 -7.13
N LEU A 63 0.42 7.27 -7.79
CA LEU A 63 -0.36 6.20 -7.16
C LEU A 63 0.52 5.17 -6.44
N GLY A 64 1.82 5.12 -6.73
CA GLY A 64 2.75 4.26 -5.97
C GLY A 64 2.80 4.61 -4.49
N LYS A 65 2.50 5.88 -4.16
CA LYS A 65 2.29 6.37 -2.81
C LYS A 65 1.18 5.65 -2.04
N ALA A 66 0.20 5.09 -2.74
CA ALA A 66 -0.85 4.29 -2.10
C ALA A 66 -0.33 2.93 -1.59
N VAL A 67 0.78 2.43 -2.14
CA VAL A 67 1.38 1.14 -1.79
C VAL A 67 2.52 1.29 -0.80
N PHE A 68 3.38 2.29 -1.02
CA PHE A 68 4.62 2.48 -0.23
C PHE A 68 4.52 3.61 0.80
N GLY A 69 3.36 4.25 0.91
CA GLY A 69 3.21 5.48 1.67
C GLY A 69 3.93 6.68 1.04
N GLY A 70 3.89 7.81 1.74
CA GLY A 70 4.52 9.05 1.33
C GLY A 70 5.84 9.31 2.02
N ASP A 71 5.84 10.24 2.94
CA ASP A 71 7.02 10.56 3.73
C ASP A 71 7.35 9.41 4.68
N VAL A 72 8.65 9.21 4.94
CA VAL A 72 9.14 8.11 5.78
C VAL A 72 9.18 8.58 7.23
N ILE A 73 8.58 7.79 8.14
CA ILE A 73 8.69 8.00 9.60
C ILE A 73 10.08 7.56 10.06
N ASP A 74 10.48 6.35 9.67
CA ASP A 74 11.75 5.76 10.02
C ASP A 74 12.34 4.99 8.83
N GLY A 75 13.53 5.42 8.41
CA GLY A 75 14.23 4.86 7.26
C GLY A 75 14.85 3.49 7.51
N GLU A 76 15.04 3.08 8.77
CA GLU A 76 15.55 1.74 9.09
C GLU A 76 14.46 0.68 9.00
N THR A 77 13.25 1.00 9.46
CA THR A 77 12.08 0.10 9.46
C THR A 77 11.24 0.18 8.18
N GLY A 78 11.47 1.19 7.34
CA GLY A 78 10.73 1.36 6.08
C GLY A 78 9.28 1.79 6.30
N ILE A 79 8.96 2.33 7.47
CA ILE A 79 7.62 2.81 7.83
C ILE A 79 7.42 4.18 7.19
N ALA A 80 6.34 4.31 6.42
CA ALA A 80 5.96 5.56 5.77
C ALA A 80 4.54 5.97 6.18
N TYR A 81 4.17 7.21 5.88
CA TYR A 81 2.83 7.71 6.20
C TYR A 81 2.22 8.55 5.08
N LEU A 82 0.90 8.72 5.20
CA LEU A 82 0.09 9.63 4.44
C LEU A 82 -0.70 10.50 5.40
N THR A 83 -0.63 11.81 5.21
CA THR A 83 -1.50 12.75 5.92
C THR A 83 -2.97 12.54 5.51
N PRO A 84 -3.95 12.98 6.31
CA PRO A 84 -5.37 12.83 5.96
C PRO A 84 -5.73 13.45 4.61
N GLY A 85 -5.10 14.55 4.22
CA GLY A 85 -5.31 15.19 2.91
C GLY A 85 -4.78 14.34 1.75
N GLU A 86 -3.65 13.66 1.93
CA GLU A 86 -3.10 12.74 0.92
C GLU A 86 -3.92 11.46 0.83
N VAL A 87 -4.43 10.96 1.96
CA VAL A 87 -5.38 9.84 1.99
C VAL A 87 -6.66 10.20 1.21
N GLU A 88 -7.20 11.41 1.39
CA GLU A 88 -8.38 11.88 0.65
C GLU A 88 -8.13 11.98 -0.87
N ASP A 89 -7.00 12.56 -1.29
CA ASP A 89 -6.63 12.65 -2.71
C ASP A 89 -6.46 11.25 -3.33
N LEU A 90 -5.67 10.39 -2.68
CA LEU A 90 -5.41 9.04 -3.17
C LEU A 90 -6.68 8.20 -3.17
N SER A 91 -7.51 8.29 -2.12
CA SER A 91 -8.81 7.60 -2.06
C SER A 91 -9.66 7.96 -3.26
N THR A 92 -9.79 9.26 -3.57
CA THR A 92 -10.53 9.73 -4.75
C THR A 92 -9.99 9.10 -6.03
N ARG A 93 -8.67 9.17 -6.24
CA ARG A 93 -8.01 8.63 -7.44
C ARG A 93 -8.15 7.11 -7.56
N LEU A 94 -8.03 6.38 -6.46
CA LEU A 94 -8.21 4.93 -6.40
C LEU A 94 -9.66 4.53 -6.69
N GLN A 95 -10.64 5.29 -6.21
CA GLN A 95 -12.06 5.04 -6.51
C GLN A 95 -12.39 5.19 -7.99
N TYR A 96 -11.72 6.09 -8.71
CA TYR A 96 -11.90 6.29 -10.15
C TYR A 96 -11.28 5.18 -11.03
N ILE A 97 -10.46 4.30 -10.45
CA ILE A 97 -9.91 3.16 -11.18
C ILE A 97 -10.95 2.04 -11.19
N GLU A 98 -11.49 1.77 -12.37
CA GLU A 98 -12.34 0.62 -12.65
C GLU A 98 -11.50 -0.67 -12.63
N LEU A 99 -12.09 -1.77 -12.16
CA LEU A 99 -11.38 -3.03 -12.00
C LEU A 99 -10.89 -3.59 -13.34
N GLU A 100 -11.69 -3.45 -14.40
CA GLU A 100 -11.33 -3.86 -15.76
C GLU A 100 -10.14 -3.06 -16.31
N ALA A 101 -10.01 -1.78 -15.92
CA ALA A 101 -8.89 -0.95 -16.32
C ALA A 101 -7.60 -1.37 -15.61
N LEU A 102 -7.69 -1.81 -14.35
CA LEU A 102 -6.56 -2.36 -13.62
C LEU A 102 -6.17 -3.75 -14.16
N GLU A 103 -7.17 -4.61 -14.43
CA GLU A 103 -6.96 -5.93 -15.01
C GLU A 103 -6.27 -5.84 -16.37
N ALA A 104 -6.62 -4.85 -17.20
CA ALA A 104 -5.99 -4.62 -18.50
C ALA A 104 -4.49 -4.25 -18.41
N ARG A 105 -4.00 -3.84 -17.23
CA ARG A 105 -2.57 -3.55 -16.98
C ARG A 105 -1.79 -4.77 -16.50
N TYR A 106 -2.47 -5.87 -16.22
CA TYR A 106 -1.82 -7.10 -15.79
C TYR A 106 -1.02 -7.71 -16.94
N ASP A 107 0.30 -7.58 -16.85
CA ASP A 107 1.27 -8.11 -17.80
C ASP A 107 2.13 -9.19 -17.13
N VAL A 108 1.61 -10.42 -17.16
CA VAL A 108 2.27 -11.60 -16.57
C VAL A 108 3.69 -11.83 -17.09
N THR A 109 3.98 -11.45 -18.33
CA THR A 109 5.32 -11.64 -18.91
C THR A 109 6.28 -10.67 -18.27
N THR A 110 5.96 -9.37 -18.27
CA THR A 110 6.78 -8.35 -17.62
C THR A 110 6.94 -8.63 -16.12
N MET A 111 5.85 -8.97 -15.43
CA MET A 111 5.90 -9.21 -13.98
C MET A 111 6.82 -10.38 -13.59
N ASN A 112 6.83 -11.46 -14.37
CA ASN A 112 7.72 -12.59 -14.11
C ASN A 112 9.16 -12.33 -14.57
N GLU A 113 9.36 -11.66 -15.71
CA GLU A 113 10.70 -11.32 -16.23
C GLU A 113 11.44 -10.32 -15.34
N GLN A 114 10.71 -9.38 -14.73
CA GLN A 114 11.24 -8.43 -13.75
C GLN A 114 11.26 -8.99 -12.33
N GLU A 115 10.90 -10.27 -12.16
CA GLU A 115 10.89 -10.97 -10.88
C GLU A 115 10.12 -10.19 -9.80
N LEU A 116 8.92 -9.67 -10.10
CA LEU A 116 8.15 -8.94 -9.10
C LEU A 116 7.83 -9.84 -7.90
N TYR A 117 8.07 -9.32 -6.70
CA TYR A 117 7.75 -10.01 -5.45
C TYR A 117 6.27 -10.45 -5.42
N PRO A 118 5.95 -11.69 -5.03
CA PRO A 118 6.80 -12.64 -4.31
C PRO A 118 7.72 -13.49 -5.21
N PHE A 119 9.03 -13.40 -4.98
CA PHE A 119 10.08 -14.06 -5.78
C PHE A 119 9.98 -15.59 -5.80
N GLU A 120 9.30 -16.19 -4.82
CA GLU A 120 9.11 -17.64 -4.71
C GLU A 120 7.96 -18.20 -5.57
N ARG A 121 7.20 -17.34 -6.27
CA ARG A 121 6.04 -17.72 -7.06
C ARG A 121 6.02 -17.00 -8.40
N GLU A 122 5.46 -17.68 -9.40
CA GLU A 122 5.17 -17.05 -10.69
C GLU A 122 3.79 -16.41 -10.65
N TRP A 123 3.68 -15.25 -11.29
CA TRP A 123 2.41 -14.61 -11.57
C TRP A 123 1.65 -15.42 -12.62
N GLY A 124 0.36 -15.68 -12.35
CA GLY A 124 -0.54 -16.38 -13.25
C GLY A 124 -1.99 -15.90 -13.14
N LEU A 125 -2.92 -16.63 -13.76
CA LEU A 125 -4.35 -16.25 -13.76
C LEU A 125 -4.98 -16.23 -12.36
N GLU A 126 -4.54 -17.12 -11.47
CA GLU A 126 -5.01 -17.15 -10.07
C GLU A 126 -4.47 -15.94 -9.29
N GLU A 127 -3.18 -15.65 -9.45
CA GLU A 127 -2.53 -14.49 -8.82
C GLU A 127 -3.10 -13.16 -9.34
N LYS A 128 -3.53 -13.11 -10.61
CA LYS A 128 -4.26 -11.95 -11.15
C LYS A 128 -5.53 -11.67 -10.37
N GLN A 129 -6.37 -12.69 -10.15
CA GLN A 129 -7.61 -12.50 -9.39
C GLN A 129 -7.31 -12.09 -7.95
N TYR A 130 -6.29 -12.69 -7.34
CA TYR A 130 -5.81 -12.28 -6.03
C TYR A 130 -5.40 -10.80 -5.99
N LEU A 131 -4.65 -10.28 -6.97
CA LEU A 131 -4.30 -8.86 -7.02
C LEU A 131 -5.53 -7.96 -7.12
N LEU A 132 -6.53 -8.35 -7.90
CA LEU A 132 -7.78 -7.60 -8.03
C LEU A 132 -8.53 -7.56 -6.69
N ASP A 133 -8.57 -8.69 -5.96
CA ASP A 133 -9.19 -8.76 -4.64
C ASP A 133 -8.44 -7.89 -3.62
N GLN A 134 -7.10 -7.89 -3.66
CA GLN A 134 -6.27 -7.03 -2.79
C GLN A 134 -6.37 -5.55 -3.17
N PHE A 135 -6.59 -5.24 -4.45
CA PHE A 135 -6.87 -3.88 -4.87
C PHE A 135 -8.21 -3.37 -4.31
N ASP A 136 -9.24 -4.21 -4.27
CA ASP A 136 -10.50 -3.85 -3.62
C ASP A 136 -10.31 -3.58 -2.12
N GLU A 137 -9.46 -4.34 -1.44
CA GLU A 137 -9.13 -4.09 -0.04
C GLU A 137 -8.35 -2.78 0.14
N LEU A 138 -7.39 -2.50 -0.74
CA LEU A 138 -6.71 -1.20 -0.80
C LEU A 138 -7.69 -0.04 -0.98
N LYS A 139 -8.66 -0.18 -1.90
CA LYS A 139 -9.72 0.83 -2.10
C LYS A 139 -10.54 1.03 -0.83
N ARG A 140 -10.86 -0.04 -0.09
CA ARG A 140 -11.66 0.03 1.14
C ARG A 140 -10.93 0.76 2.25
N VAL A 141 -9.67 0.42 2.52
CA VAL A 141 -8.91 1.08 3.60
C VAL A 141 -8.73 2.57 3.33
N PHE A 142 -8.43 2.96 2.08
CA PHE A 142 -8.34 4.37 1.69
C PHE A 142 -9.69 5.10 1.77
N ALA A 143 -10.79 4.46 1.34
CA ALA A 143 -12.13 5.03 1.44
C ALA A 143 -12.55 5.23 2.90
N GLN A 144 -12.24 4.26 3.76
CA GLN A 144 -12.54 4.32 5.19
C GLN A 144 -11.73 5.40 5.89
N ALA A 145 -10.41 5.40 5.74
CA ALA A 145 -9.54 6.40 6.35
C ALA A 145 -9.89 7.82 5.87
N SER A 146 -10.19 7.99 4.58
CA SER A 146 -10.65 9.28 4.03
C SER A 146 -11.96 9.75 4.67
N ARG A 147 -12.95 8.84 4.85
CA ARG A 147 -14.24 9.18 5.47
C ARG A 147 -14.08 9.64 6.92
N GLU A 148 -13.21 8.97 7.66
CA GLU A 148 -12.95 9.28 9.08
C GLU A 148 -11.92 10.42 9.25
N ARG A 149 -11.33 10.93 8.15
CA ARG A 149 -10.24 11.93 8.14
C ARG A 149 -9.00 11.46 8.90
N GLU A 150 -8.69 10.19 8.77
CA GLU A 150 -7.53 9.52 9.35
C GLU A 150 -6.33 9.61 8.40
N ALA A 151 -5.14 9.56 8.99
CA ALA A 151 -3.91 9.26 8.29
C ALA A 151 -3.76 7.74 8.10
N LEU A 152 -2.85 7.35 7.20
CA LEU A 152 -2.42 5.96 7.03
C LEU A 152 -0.93 5.87 7.30
N VAL A 153 -0.53 4.91 8.13
CA VAL A 153 0.85 4.48 8.28
C VAL A 153 1.01 3.16 7.55
N THR A 154 2.02 3.07 6.69
CA THR A 154 2.27 1.93 5.80
C THR A 154 3.61 1.31 6.15
N TRP A 155 3.67 -0.02 6.15
CA TRP A 155 4.92 -0.76 6.25
C TRP A 155 4.90 -1.96 5.31
N ILE A 156 6.10 -2.35 4.87
CA ILE A 156 6.33 -3.57 4.09
C ILE A 156 7.41 -4.37 4.81
N GLY A 157 7.06 -5.54 5.34
CA GLY A 157 7.93 -6.31 6.23
C GLY A 157 7.49 -7.75 6.43
#